data_AF-A0A6C0L888-F1
#
_entry.id   AF-A0A6C0L888-F1
#
_cell.length_a   1.000
_cell.length_b   1.000
_cell.length_c   1.000
_cell.angle_alpha   90.00
_cell.angle_beta   90.00
_cell.angle_gamma   90.00
#
_symmetry.space_group_name_H-M   'P 1'
#
loop_
_entity.id
_entity.type
_entity.pdbx_description
1 polymer ?
#
loop_
_entity_poly.entity_id
_entity_poly.type
_entity_poly.pdbx_seq_one_letter_code
_entity_poly.pdbx_strand_id
1 'polypeptide(L)'
;MSQYVTTENQKLLWNVISKNPIVNDYFLNNPYKKDEWFKSIIRMFYDKNAGRLLNQTDLLMLNKTTISYMNQNVKELTGQSMQKPTQTAPIQLDQNFLKPYSITENKVEKIGNQFEQKQVEYNSLFDRKVPEAPEFSEKQDKPLSNMDELIQQHLREREEELRKYAPLPLSATPIVSQPNKLRIEQSPDTINIQIEEISQPDISDKLIKTVSWSDTVNAEKLESQQKEIDELKSQVAKLIMRLTSLEETNNNK
;
A
#
# COMPACT_ATOMS: atom_id res chain seq x y z
N MET A 1 29.55 -2.06 -2.25
CA MET A 1 28.86 -0.75 -2.31
C MET A 1 27.99 -0.52 -3.55
N SER A 2 28.40 -0.95 -4.76
CA SER A 2 27.58 -0.81 -5.98
C SER A 2 26.16 -1.36 -5.82
N GLN A 3 26.01 -2.49 -5.12
CA GLN A 3 24.71 -3.12 -4.82
C GLN A 3 23.77 -2.22 -3.99
N TYR A 4 24.29 -1.39 -3.08
CA TYR A 4 23.48 -0.48 -2.26
C TYR A 4 22.87 0.66 -3.09
N VAL A 5 23.62 1.14 -4.09
CA VAL A 5 23.22 2.25 -4.97
C VAL A 5 22.49 1.78 -6.24
N THR A 6 22.19 0.49 -6.36
CA THR A 6 21.37 0.00 -7.48
C THR A 6 19.97 0.61 -7.44
N THR A 7 19.40 0.86 -8.63
CA THR A 7 18.05 1.40 -8.78
C THR A 7 17.01 0.53 -8.06
N GLU A 8 17.16 -0.79 -8.12
CA GLU A 8 16.26 -1.74 -7.46
C GLU A 8 16.31 -1.62 -5.93
N ASN A 9 17.50 -1.59 -5.34
CA ASN A 9 17.65 -1.47 -3.90
C ASN A 9 17.15 -0.11 -3.38
N GLN A 10 17.46 0.97 -4.08
CA GLN A 10 16.96 2.30 -3.71
C GLN A 10 15.44 2.40 -3.84
N LYS A 11 14.84 1.79 -4.88
CA LYS A 11 13.39 1.70 -5.03
C LYS A 11 12.75 0.91 -3.89
N LEU A 12 13.37 -0.19 -3.44
CA LEU A 12 12.94 -0.94 -2.27
C LEU A 12 12.94 -0.06 -1.01
N LEU A 13 14.06 0.61 -0.72
CA LEU A 13 14.18 1.49 0.44
C LEU A 13 13.15 2.63 0.40
N TRP A 14 12.96 3.24 -0.76
CA TRP A 14 11.95 4.28 -0.99
C TRP A 14 10.53 3.77 -0.74
N ASN A 15 10.20 2.58 -1.22
CA ASN A 15 8.89 1.97 -1.02
C ASN A 15 8.64 1.62 0.44
N VAL A 16 9.65 1.11 1.15
CA VAL A 16 9.54 0.79 2.58
C VAL A 16 9.31 2.05 3.40
N ILE A 17 10.10 3.10 3.18
CA ILE A 17 9.99 4.32 3.97
C ILE A 17 8.70 5.09 3.65
N SER A 18 8.24 5.03 2.39
CA SER A 18 6.98 5.64 1.96
C SER A 18 5.73 4.91 2.46
N LYS A 19 5.86 3.72 3.04
CA LYS A 19 4.75 3.05 3.75
C LYS A 19 4.63 3.52 5.20
N ASN A 20 5.61 4.23 5.74
CA ASN A 20 5.55 4.72 7.10
C ASN A 20 4.64 5.97 7.17
N PRO A 21 3.53 5.92 7.95
CA PRO A 21 2.61 7.07 8.09
C PRO A 21 3.33 8.32 8.57
N ILE A 22 4.23 8.20 9.56
CA ILE A 22 4.96 9.34 10.15
C ILE A 22 5.77 10.09 9.08
N VAL A 23 6.39 9.34 8.16
CA VAL A 23 7.20 9.90 7.08
C VAL A 23 6.31 10.57 6.04
N ASN A 24 5.21 9.93 5.64
CA ASN A 24 4.29 10.55 4.68
C ASN A 24 3.65 11.80 5.25
N ASP A 25 3.22 11.77 6.51
CA ASP A 25 2.57 12.89 7.18
C ASP A 25 3.50 14.10 7.26
N TYR A 26 4.78 13.88 7.58
CA TYR A 26 5.78 14.95 7.61
C TYR A 26 6.00 15.60 6.24
N PHE A 27 5.99 14.81 5.16
CA PHE A 27 6.29 15.28 3.81
C PHE A 27 5.04 15.64 2.96
N LEU A 28 3.81 15.47 3.47
CA LEU A 28 2.57 15.81 2.76
C LEU A 28 2.60 17.23 2.18
N ASN A 29 3.06 18.20 2.98
CA ASN A 29 3.08 19.61 2.61
C ASN A 29 4.30 19.98 1.74
N ASN A 30 5.31 19.11 1.63
CA ASN A 30 6.53 19.38 0.84
C ASN A 30 7.09 18.10 0.20
N PRO A 31 6.44 17.54 -0.85
CA PRO A 31 6.87 16.29 -1.47
C PRO A 31 8.30 16.36 -2.05
N TYR A 32 8.68 17.48 -2.64
CA TYR A 32 10.03 17.69 -3.21
C TYR A 32 11.14 17.59 -2.16
N LYS A 33 10.86 17.93 -0.90
CA LYS A 33 11.83 17.79 0.20
C LYS A 33 12.07 16.33 0.56
N LYS A 34 11.09 15.44 0.33
CA LYS A 34 11.23 14.00 0.60
C LYS A 34 12.28 13.37 -0.29
N ASP A 35 12.33 13.76 -1.57
CA ASP A 35 13.31 13.23 -2.52
C ASP A 35 14.73 13.66 -2.16
N GLU A 36 14.92 14.96 -1.90
CA GLU A 36 16.24 15.50 -1.50
C GLU A 36 16.68 14.96 -0.15
N TRP A 37 15.76 14.84 0.80
CA TRP A 37 16.01 14.20 2.09
C TRP A 37 16.46 12.75 1.93
N PHE A 38 15.74 11.95 1.14
CA PHE A 38 16.08 10.56 0.91
C PHE A 38 17.47 10.44 0.27
N LYS A 39 17.74 11.22 -0.80
CA LYS A 39 19.07 11.26 -1.43
C LYS A 39 20.17 11.62 -0.44
N SER A 40 19.94 12.58 0.44
CA SER A 40 20.92 13.00 1.44
C SER A 40 21.30 11.85 2.40
N ILE A 41 20.32 11.06 2.84
CA ILE A 41 20.55 9.92 3.73
C ILE A 41 21.28 8.80 2.98
N ILE A 42 20.84 8.48 1.76
CA ILE A 42 21.51 7.47 0.93
C ILE A 42 22.98 7.86 0.69
N ARG A 43 23.25 9.14 0.37
CA ARG A 43 24.61 9.65 0.21
C ARG A 43 25.43 9.51 1.49
N MET A 44 24.87 9.89 2.65
CA MET A 44 25.54 9.73 3.94
C MET A 44 25.93 8.27 4.22
N PHE A 45 25.01 7.33 4.01
CA PHE A 45 25.28 5.90 4.23
C PHE A 45 26.25 5.31 3.20
N TYR A 46 26.20 5.80 1.96
CA TYR A 46 27.15 5.45 0.93
C TYR A 46 28.57 5.91 1.30
N ASP A 47 28.75 7.18 1.64
CA ASP A 47 30.05 7.76 1.98
C ASP A 47 30.65 7.08 3.23
N LYS A 48 29.82 6.81 4.25
CA LYS A 48 30.24 6.10 5.48
C LYS A 48 30.71 4.66 5.24
N ASN A 49 30.24 4.01 4.18
CA ASN A 49 30.57 2.63 3.86
C ASN A 49 31.37 2.51 2.54
N ALA A 50 31.84 3.64 2.00
CA ALA A 50 32.60 3.69 0.77
C ALA A 50 33.87 2.82 0.92
N GLY A 51 34.08 1.91 -0.02
CA GLY A 51 35.19 0.94 0.02
C GLY A 51 34.88 -0.40 0.69
N ARG A 52 33.69 -0.58 1.29
CA ARG A 52 33.30 -1.90 1.82
C ARG A 52 32.76 -2.83 0.72
N LEU A 53 33.31 -4.03 0.63
CA LEU A 53 32.68 -5.14 -0.09
C LEU A 53 31.46 -5.58 0.71
N LEU A 54 30.28 -5.44 0.12
CA LEU A 54 29.02 -5.82 0.76
C LEU A 54 28.67 -7.22 0.28
N ASN A 55 28.50 -8.15 1.22
CA ASN A 55 27.78 -9.40 0.97
C ASN A 55 26.26 -9.15 1.05
N GLN A 56 25.44 -10.08 0.54
CA GLN A 56 23.97 -10.03 0.61
C GLN A 56 23.46 -9.73 2.03
N THR A 57 24.06 -10.38 3.04
CA THR A 57 23.72 -10.19 4.45
C THR A 57 24.11 -8.80 4.96
N ASP A 58 25.27 -8.28 4.55
CA ASP A 58 25.72 -6.93 4.91
C ASP A 58 24.85 -5.86 4.26
N LEU A 59 24.43 -6.08 3.01
CA LEU A 59 23.51 -5.21 2.28
C LEU A 59 22.16 -5.14 2.99
N LEU A 60 21.62 -6.29 3.41
CA LEU A 60 20.37 -6.35 4.19
C LEU A 60 20.51 -5.58 5.50
N MET A 61 21.61 -5.79 6.23
CA MET A 61 21.86 -5.09 7.49
C MET A 61 21.98 -3.58 7.28
N LEU A 62 22.70 -3.16 6.24
CA LEU A 62 22.85 -1.76 5.87
C LEU A 62 21.50 -1.11 5.51
N ASN A 63 20.66 -1.83 4.76
CA ASN A 63 19.30 -1.38 4.43
C ASN A 63 18.46 -1.20 5.71
N LYS A 64 18.49 -2.16 6.63
CA LYS A 64 17.78 -2.07 7.92
C LYS A 64 18.24 -0.86 8.73
N THR A 65 19.56 -0.65 8.85
CA THR A 65 20.12 0.50 9.57
C THR A 65 19.74 1.81 8.90
N THR A 66 19.75 1.86 7.56
CA THR A 66 19.32 3.03 6.79
C THR A 66 17.87 3.41 7.10
N ILE A 67 16.95 2.44 7.03
CA ILE A 67 15.53 2.67 7.32
C ILE A 67 15.30 3.07 8.78
N SER A 68 16.00 2.44 9.73
CA SER A 68 15.93 2.80 11.14
C SER A 68 16.36 4.25 11.37
N TYR A 69 17.47 4.67 10.73
CA TYR A 69 17.93 6.06 10.77
C TYR A 69 16.93 7.02 10.14
N MET A 70 16.36 6.69 8.97
CA MET A 70 15.33 7.51 8.32
C MET A 70 14.13 7.75 9.24
N ASN A 71 13.64 6.70 9.89
CA ASN A 71 12.52 6.81 10.83
C ASN A 71 12.86 7.69 12.04
N GLN A 72 14.05 7.51 12.61
CA GLN A 72 14.51 8.30 13.74
C GLN A 72 14.66 9.79 13.35
N ASN A 73 15.25 10.05 12.18
CA ASN A 73 15.46 11.39 11.67
C ASN A 73 14.14 12.14 11.46
N VAL A 74 13.11 11.49 10.91
CA VAL A 74 11.78 12.12 10.78
C VAL A 74 11.15 12.40 12.14
N LYS A 75 11.29 11.50 13.12
CA LYS A 75 10.77 11.72 14.48
C LYS A 75 11.44 12.90 15.18
N GLU A 76 12.73 13.10 14.94
CA GLU A 76 13.47 14.27 15.43
C GLU A 76 12.98 15.55 14.76
N LEU A 77 12.73 15.51 13.44
CA LEU A 77 12.22 16.64 12.67
C LEU A 77 10.77 17.02 13.00
N THR A 78 9.93 16.05 13.42
CA THR A 78 8.55 16.31 13.87
C THR A 78 8.46 16.80 15.31
N GLY A 79 9.59 16.93 16.02
CA GLY A 79 9.60 17.32 17.43
C GLY A 79 9.09 16.23 18.37
N GLN A 80 8.89 14.99 17.90
CA GLN A 80 8.67 13.81 18.74
C GLN A 80 9.99 13.30 19.33
N SER A 81 10.85 14.23 19.77
CA SER A 81 12.06 13.94 20.51
C SER A 81 11.66 13.28 21.83
N MET A 82 11.93 11.98 21.93
CA MET A 82 12.07 11.29 23.21
C MET A 82 12.94 12.16 24.13
N GLN A 83 12.42 12.45 25.31
CA GLN A 83 13.17 13.05 26.40
C GLN A 83 14.44 12.21 26.67
N LYS A 84 15.54 12.88 27.02
CA LYS A 84 16.77 12.25 27.51
C LYS A 84 16.44 11.24 28.63
N PRO A 85 17.20 10.13 28.75
CA PRO A 85 16.91 9.09 29.72
C PRO A 85 17.32 9.54 31.13
N THR A 86 16.36 10.03 31.92
CA THR A 86 16.46 10.01 33.38
C THR A 86 15.84 8.71 33.87
N GLN A 87 16.60 7.97 34.66
CA GLN A 87 16.21 6.69 35.23
C GLN A 87 14.95 6.80 36.12
N THR A 88 14.29 5.65 36.26
CA THR A 88 13.20 5.28 37.20
C THR A 88 11.76 5.70 36.88
N ALA A 89 11.14 5.00 35.92
CA ALA A 89 9.80 4.39 36.05
C ALA A 89 9.54 3.43 34.86
N PRO A 90 8.97 2.22 35.06
CA PRO A 90 8.65 1.32 33.95
C PRO A 90 7.40 1.81 33.22
N ILE A 91 7.60 2.49 32.10
CA ILE A 91 6.54 2.82 31.14
C ILE A 91 6.29 1.57 30.30
N GLN A 92 5.06 1.05 30.34
CA GLN A 92 4.59 -0.04 29.50
C GLN A 92 4.49 0.45 28.05
N LEU A 93 5.52 0.18 27.28
CA LEU A 93 5.52 0.31 25.83
C LEU A 93 4.83 -0.93 25.25
N ASP A 94 3.83 -0.74 24.40
CA ASP A 94 3.19 -1.83 23.67
C ASP A 94 4.17 -2.40 22.62
N GLN A 95 4.96 -3.38 23.09
CA GLN A 95 6.09 -4.04 22.42
C GLN A 95 5.65 -5.11 21.40
N ASN A 96 4.59 -4.87 20.63
CA ASN A 96 4.02 -5.89 19.75
C ASN A 96 4.68 -6.00 18.36
N PHE A 97 5.68 -5.18 18.02
CA PHE A 97 6.29 -5.20 16.69
C PHE A 97 7.68 -5.85 16.60
N LEU A 98 8.32 -6.25 17.70
CA LEU A 98 9.74 -6.69 17.66
C LEU A 98 10.16 -7.83 18.60
N LYS A 99 9.24 -8.68 19.08
CA LYS A 99 9.66 -9.89 19.84
C LYS A 99 10.02 -11.04 18.88
N PRO A 100 11.20 -11.70 19.04
CA PRO A 100 11.36 -13.05 18.51
C PRO A 100 10.26 -13.93 19.15
N TYR A 101 9.53 -14.70 18.33
CA TYR A 101 8.40 -15.50 18.80
C TYR A 101 8.86 -16.49 19.88
N SER A 102 8.61 -16.17 21.16
CA SER A 102 8.58 -17.18 22.21
C SER A 102 7.23 -17.90 22.10
N ILE A 103 7.29 -19.12 21.57
CA ILE A 103 6.16 -20.04 21.44
C ILE A 103 5.71 -20.43 22.86
N THR A 104 4.66 -19.77 23.37
CA THR A 104 3.83 -20.32 24.44
C THR A 104 2.78 -21.22 23.78
N GLU A 105 2.55 -22.42 24.28
CA GLU A 105 1.69 -23.46 23.70
C GLU A 105 0.32 -22.93 23.23
N ASN A 106 -0.32 -22.05 24.03
CA ASN A 106 -1.60 -21.43 23.71
C ASN A 106 -1.58 -20.47 22.48
N LYS A 107 -0.41 -19.90 22.13
CA LYS A 107 -0.25 -19.08 20.92
C LYS A 107 -0.03 -19.92 19.67
N VAL A 108 0.52 -21.13 19.80
CA VAL A 108 0.70 -22.04 18.65
C VAL A 108 -0.65 -22.48 18.14
N GLU A 109 -1.55 -22.88 19.03
CA GLU A 109 -2.92 -23.24 18.66
C GLU A 109 -3.64 -22.05 18.00
N LYS A 110 -3.48 -20.83 18.53
CA LYS A 110 -4.09 -19.65 17.93
C LYS A 110 -3.56 -19.34 16.52
N ILE A 111 -2.25 -19.53 16.30
CA ILE A 111 -1.62 -19.35 14.99
C ILE A 111 -2.06 -20.46 14.03
N GLY A 112 -2.11 -21.71 14.50
CA GLY A 112 -2.59 -22.87 13.73
C GLY A 112 -4.03 -22.67 13.28
N ASN A 113 -4.92 -22.28 14.20
CA ASN A 113 -6.33 -21.98 13.90
C ASN A 113 -6.47 -20.86 12.87
N GLN A 114 -5.68 -19.78 12.97
CA GLN A 114 -5.70 -18.69 11.99
C GLN A 114 -5.19 -19.14 10.61
N PHE A 115 -4.16 -19.97 10.58
CA PHE A 115 -3.62 -20.53 9.35
C PHE A 115 -4.63 -21.44 8.65
N GLU A 116 -5.24 -22.35 9.41
CA GLU A 116 -6.24 -23.28 8.89
C GLU A 116 -7.49 -22.53 8.38
N GLN A 117 -7.95 -21.51 9.12
CA GLN A 117 -9.05 -20.66 8.68
C GLN A 117 -8.72 -19.94 7.36
N LYS A 118 -7.49 -19.44 7.20
CA LYS A 118 -7.03 -18.80 5.96
C LYS A 118 -6.92 -19.77 4.80
N GLN A 119 -6.52 -21.02 5.05
CA GLN A 119 -6.46 -22.06 4.04
C GLN A 119 -7.86 -22.45 3.56
N VAL A 120 -8.83 -22.59 4.46
CA VAL A 120 -10.24 -22.85 4.11
C VAL A 120 -10.84 -21.68 3.34
N GLU A 121 -10.60 -20.44 3.78
CA GLU A 121 -11.05 -19.22 3.08
C GLU A 121 -10.49 -19.17 1.66
N TYR A 122 -9.18 -19.41 1.50
CA TYR A 122 -8.53 -19.46 0.20
C TYR A 122 -9.15 -20.52 -0.70
N ASN A 123 -9.35 -21.74 -0.21
CA ASN A 123 -9.96 -22.82 -0.97
C ASN A 123 -11.41 -22.49 -1.38
N SER A 124 -12.17 -21.85 -0.48
CA SER A 124 -13.54 -21.40 -0.77
C SER A 124 -13.62 -20.36 -1.89
N LEU A 125 -12.54 -19.64 -2.22
CA LEU A 125 -12.52 -18.71 -3.35
C LEU A 125 -12.39 -19.41 -4.71
N PHE A 126 -11.90 -20.66 -4.73
CA PHE A 126 -11.85 -21.47 -5.95
C PHE A 126 -13.16 -22.21 -6.22
N ASP A 127 -13.96 -22.42 -5.18
CA ASP A 127 -15.30 -22.97 -5.28
C ASP A 127 -16.27 -21.95 -5.87
N ARG A 128 -16.32 -21.90 -7.21
CA ARG A 128 -17.35 -21.15 -7.95
C ARG A 128 -18.70 -21.83 -7.75
N LYS A 129 -19.41 -21.49 -6.67
CA LYS A 129 -20.83 -21.84 -6.56
C LYS A 129 -21.58 -21.12 -7.69
N VAL A 130 -22.15 -21.89 -8.61
CA VAL A 130 -23.11 -21.35 -9.58
C VAL A 130 -24.25 -20.76 -8.74
N PRO A 131 -24.55 -19.46 -8.84
CA PRO A 131 -25.68 -18.88 -8.14
C PRO A 131 -26.94 -19.68 -8.46
N GLU A 132 -27.71 -20.03 -7.42
CA GLU A 132 -29.02 -20.63 -7.62
C GLU A 132 -29.84 -19.70 -8.53
N ALA A 133 -30.53 -20.28 -9.51
CA ALA A 133 -31.33 -19.49 -10.44
C ALA A 133 -32.33 -18.66 -9.62
N PRO A 134 -32.46 -17.34 -9.88
CA PRO A 134 -33.38 -16.52 -9.14
C PRO A 134 -34.78 -17.09 -9.25
N GLU A 135 -35.39 -17.39 -8.11
CA GLU A 135 -36.77 -17.86 -8.02
C GLU A 135 -37.70 -16.65 -8.25
N PHE A 136 -37.96 -16.33 -9.53
CA PHE A 136 -38.82 -15.20 -9.94
C PHE A 136 -40.31 -15.43 -9.69
N SER A 137 -40.70 -16.57 -9.13
CA SER A 137 -42.08 -16.75 -8.69
C SER A 137 -42.33 -15.91 -7.45
N GLU A 138 -43.22 -14.93 -7.59
CA GLU A 138 -43.81 -14.19 -6.48
C GLU A 138 -44.35 -15.19 -5.44
N LYS A 139 -43.65 -15.29 -4.29
CA LYS A 139 -44.14 -16.09 -3.17
C LYS A 139 -45.37 -15.37 -2.64
N GLN A 140 -46.48 -16.09 -2.50
CA GLN A 140 -47.70 -15.52 -1.91
C GLN A 140 -47.35 -14.78 -0.63
N ASP A 141 -47.79 -13.52 -0.53
CA ASP A 141 -47.63 -12.67 0.64
C ASP A 141 -48.23 -13.38 1.86
N LYS A 142 -47.36 -14.07 2.62
CA LYS A 142 -47.72 -14.60 3.93
C LYS A 142 -47.69 -13.43 4.91
N PRO A 143 -48.71 -13.28 5.76
CA PRO A 143 -48.67 -12.30 6.84
C PRO A 143 -47.39 -12.49 7.67
N LEU A 144 -46.62 -11.41 7.83
CA LEU A 144 -45.43 -11.39 8.68
C LEU A 144 -45.84 -11.73 10.11
N SER A 145 -45.58 -12.96 10.55
CA SER A 145 -46.05 -13.46 11.85
C SER A 145 -45.37 -12.77 13.04
N ASN A 146 -44.17 -12.22 12.84
CA ASN A 146 -43.30 -11.73 13.92
C ASN A 146 -42.88 -10.26 13.72
N MET A 147 -43.84 -9.35 13.57
CA MET A 147 -43.57 -7.91 13.44
C MET A 147 -42.73 -7.35 14.60
N ASP A 148 -42.96 -7.83 15.83
CA ASP A 148 -42.17 -7.41 17.00
C ASP A 148 -40.69 -7.78 16.87
N GLU A 149 -40.39 -8.94 16.30
CA GLU A 149 -39.01 -9.41 16.11
C GLU A 149 -38.29 -8.58 15.04
N LEU A 150 -39.01 -8.22 13.97
CA LEU A 150 -38.53 -7.31 12.93
C LEU A 150 -38.26 -5.91 13.47
N ILE A 151 -39.17 -5.39 14.31
CA ILE A 151 -39.01 -4.10 14.96
C ILE A 151 -37.79 -4.11 15.88
N GLN A 152 -37.61 -5.16 16.68
CA GLN A 152 -36.44 -5.31 17.55
C GLN A 152 -35.13 -5.41 16.75
N GLN A 153 -35.15 -6.09 15.61
CA GLN A 153 -33.98 -6.16 14.74
C GLN A 153 -33.60 -4.77 14.21
N HIS A 154 -34.55 -4.01 13.66
CA HIS A 154 -34.29 -2.67 13.16
C HIS A 154 -33.82 -1.70 14.27
N LEU A 155 -34.37 -1.83 15.48
CA LEU A 155 -33.90 -1.08 16.64
C LEU A 155 -32.44 -1.39 16.98
N ARG A 156 -32.07 -2.67 16.95
CA ARG A 156 -30.69 -3.12 17.22
C ARG A 156 -29.72 -2.63 16.15
N GLU A 157 -30.07 -2.76 14.87
CA GLU A 157 -29.27 -2.26 13.75
C GLU A 157 -29.01 -0.76 13.89
N ARG A 158 -30.06 0.02 14.19
CA ARG A 158 -29.94 1.47 14.41
C ARG A 158 -29.05 1.80 15.61
N GLU A 159 -29.16 1.05 16.71
CA GLU A 159 -28.32 1.23 17.90
C GLU A 159 -26.84 0.94 17.58
N GLU A 160 -26.57 -0.14 16.84
CA GLU A 160 -25.21 -0.51 16.42
C GLU A 160 -24.59 0.57 15.51
N GLU A 161 -25.35 1.10 14.55
CA GLU A 161 -24.91 2.22 13.72
C GLU A 161 -24.62 3.47 14.55
N LEU A 162 -25.51 3.82 15.48
CA LEU A 162 -25.31 4.96 16.39
C LEU A 162 -24.05 4.79 17.22
N ARG A 163 -23.76 3.59 17.74
CA ARG A 163 -22.53 3.34 18.51
C ARG A 163 -21.28 3.40 17.63
N LYS A 164 -21.36 2.89 16.39
CA LYS A 164 -20.23 2.89 15.45
C LYS A 164 -19.86 4.29 14.98
N TYR A 165 -20.86 5.15 14.75
CA TYR A 165 -20.67 6.49 14.21
C TYR A 165 -20.87 7.59 15.25
N ALA A 166 -21.00 7.24 16.53
CA ALA A 166 -21.06 8.21 17.62
C ALA A 166 -19.76 9.05 17.61
N PRO A 167 -19.87 10.39 17.60
CA PRO A 167 -18.71 11.25 17.72
C PRO A 167 -18.04 11.00 19.08
N LEU A 168 -16.71 10.93 19.09
CA LEU A 168 -15.92 10.80 20.30
C LEU A 168 -16.32 11.91 21.29
N PRO A 169 -16.48 11.61 22.60
CA PRO A 169 -16.78 12.63 23.59
C PRO A 169 -15.69 13.69 23.55
N LEU A 170 -16.09 14.93 23.27
CA LEU A 170 -15.22 16.11 23.32
C LEU A 170 -14.62 16.18 24.72
N SER A 171 -13.34 15.85 24.86
CA SER A 171 -12.59 16.10 26.08
C SER A 171 -12.67 17.60 26.35
N ALA A 172 -13.23 17.96 27.50
CA ALA A 172 -13.42 19.34 27.91
C ALA A 172 -12.08 20.10 27.95
N THR A 173 -11.77 20.83 26.89
CA THR A 173 -10.82 21.95 26.93
C THR A 173 -11.59 23.23 27.21
N PRO A 174 -11.11 24.11 28.10
CA PRO A 174 -11.83 25.34 28.45
C PRO A 174 -12.02 26.22 27.21
N ILE A 175 -13.28 26.62 27.05
CA ILE A 175 -13.86 27.40 25.94
C ILE A 175 -13.21 28.79 25.90
N VAL A 176 -12.53 29.12 24.80
CA VAL A 176 -12.41 30.51 24.34
C VAL A 176 -13.64 30.78 23.48
N SER A 177 -14.46 31.71 23.93
CA SER A 177 -15.70 32.15 23.31
C SER A 177 -15.47 32.76 21.93
N GLN A 178 -16.02 32.15 20.89
CA GLN A 178 -16.51 32.89 19.72
C GLN A 178 -17.92 32.38 19.37
N PRO A 179 -18.92 33.27 19.26
CA PRO A 179 -20.27 32.86 18.89
C PRO A 179 -20.37 32.74 17.37
N ASN A 180 -19.98 31.60 16.80
CA ASN A 180 -20.44 31.23 15.46
C ASN A 180 -21.88 30.70 15.56
N LYS A 181 -22.81 31.62 15.81
CA LYS A 181 -24.24 31.37 15.66
C LYS A 181 -24.54 31.41 14.16
N LEU A 182 -24.80 30.26 13.55
CA LEU A 182 -25.36 30.17 12.20
C LEU A 182 -26.66 30.98 12.16
N ARG A 183 -26.64 32.09 11.41
CA ARG A 183 -27.79 32.96 11.20
C ARG A 183 -28.55 32.41 9.99
N ILE A 184 -29.64 31.67 10.23
CA ILE A 184 -30.59 31.31 9.18
C ILE A 184 -31.41 32.58 8.94
N GLU A 185 -31.04 33.37 7.93
CA GLU A 185 -31.90 34.47 7.48
C GLU A 185 -33.07 33.88 6.69
N GLN A 186 -34.27 34.00 7.25
CA GLN A 186 -35.52 33.73 6.56
C GLN A 186 -35.84 34.94 5.65
N SER A 187 -35.19 35.00 4.49
CA SER A 187 -35.58 35.89 3.40
C SER A 187 -36.60 35.16 2.51
N PRO A 188 -37.76 35.74 2.17
CA PRO A 188 -38.76 35.09 1.31
C PRO A 188 -38.44 35.25 -0.19
N ASP A 189 -37.17 35.43 -0.56
CA ASP A 189 -36.77 35.55 -1.96
C ASP A 189 -36.47 34.17 -2.54
N THR A 190 -37.44 33.75 -3.33
CA THR A 190 -37.49 32.63 -4.27
C THR A 190 -36.10 32.15 -4.70
N ILE A 191 -35.72 30.95 -4.25
CA ILE A 191 -34.61 30.19 -4.83
C ILE A 191 -34.98 29.92 -6.30
N ASN A 192 -34.45 30.71 -7.22
CA ASN A 192 -34.58 30.47 -8.66
C ASN A 192 -33.60 29.36 -9.05
N ILE A 193 -34.05 28.11 -8.93
CA ILE A 193 -33.35 26.95 -9.48
C ILE A 193 -33.60 26.99 -10.99
N GLN A 194 -32.65 27.48 -11.76
CA GLN A 194 -32.67 27.31 -13.22
C GLN A 194 -32.45 25.82 -13.51
N ILE A 195 -33.52 25.14 -13.91
CA ILE A 195 -33.45 23.79 -14.47
C ILE A 195 -32.96 23.97 -15.90
N GLU A 196 -31.68 23.72 -16.14
CA GLU A 196 -31.15 23.62 -17.50
C GLU A 196 -31.47 22.23 -18.04
N GLU A 197 -32.48 22.16 -18.91
CA GLU A 197 -32.83 20.97 -19.66
C GLU A 197 -31.70 20.68 -20.66
N ILE A 198 -30.85 19.70 -20.31
CA ILE A 198 -29.82 19.20 -21.22
C ILE A 198 -30.53 18.48 -22.37
N SER A 199 -30.73 19.21 -23.47
CA SER A 199 -31.08 18.59 -24.75
C SER A 199 -29.97 17.63 -25.13
N GLN A 200 -30.32 16.36 -25.36
CA GLN A 200 -29.41 15.34 -25.86
C GLN A 200 -28.81 15.82 -27.19
N PRO A 201 -27.47 15.94 -27.32
CA PRO A 201 -26.87 16.14 -28.61
C PRO A 201 -26.89 14.81 -29.39
N ASP A 202 -27.44 14.88 -30.60
CA ASP A 202 -27.35 13.87 -31.65
C ASP A 202 -25.93 13.29 -31.72
N ILE A 203 -25.84 11.97 -31.60
CA ILE A 203 -24.59 11.23 -31.61
C ILE A 203 -24.21 10.99 -33.08
N SER A 204 -23.69 12.02 -33.74
CA SER A 204 -22.89 11.84 -34.95
C SER A 204 -21.56 12.57 -34.77
N ASP A 205 -20.48 11.80 -34.87
CA ASP A 205 -19.08 12.23 -34.99
C ASP A 205 -18.34 12.68 -33.72
N LYS A 206 -18.33 11.81 -32.70
CA LYS A 206 -17.20 11.74 -31.76
C LYS A 206 -16.44 10.44 -31.95
N LEU A 207 -15.18 10.60 -32.36
CA LEU A 207 -14.10 9.61 -32.33
C LEU A 207 -14.28 8.64 -31.14
N ILE A 208 -14.71 7.43 -31.45
CA ILE A 208 -14.72 6.31 -30.52
C ILE A 208 -13.26 6.10 -30.11
N LYS A 209 -12.88 6.53 -28.90
CA LYS A 209 -11.62 6.07 -28.31
C LYS A 209 -11.81 4.60 -27.96
N THR A 210 -11.50 3.75 -28.93
CA THR A 210 -11.42 2.31 -28.76
C THR A 210 -10.35 2.00 -27.72
N VAL A 211 -10.77 1.42 -26.61
CA VAL A 211 -9.86 0.85 -25.60
C VAL A 211 -9.21 -0.39 -26.21
N SER A 212 -7.93 -0.27 -26.57
CA SER A 212 -7.10 -1.40 -26.99
C SER A 212 -6.53 -2.08 -25.75
N TRP A 213 -6.92 -3.33 -25.52
CA TRP A 213 -6.36 -4.17 -24.48
C TRP A 213 -4.88 -4.45 -24.81
N SER A 214 -4.02 -4.33 -23.80
CA SER A 214 -2.55 -4.31 -23.84
C SER A 214 -1.84 -5.51 -24.49
N ASP A 215 -2.57 -6.48 -25.02
CA ASP A 215 -1.99 -7.74 -25.50
C ASP A 215 -1.22 -7.58 -26.82
N THR A 216 -1.58 -6.61 -27.66
CA THR A 216 -0.90 -6.34 -28.94
C THR A 216 0.44 -5.60 -28.76
N VAL A 217 0.47 -4.57 -27.91
CA VAL A 217 1.70 -3.78 -27.64
C VAL A 217 2.74 -4.61 -26.88
N ASN A 218 2.28 -5.51 -26.01
CA ASN A 218 3.18 -6.42 -25.30
C ASN A 218 3.74 -7.52 -26.22
N ALA A 219 2.97 -7.98 -27.22
CA ALA A 219 3.43 -8.98 -28.18
C ALA A 219 4.55 -8.44 -29.09
N GLU A 220 4.42 -7.23 -29.62
CA GLU A 220 5.46 -6.60 -30.46
C GLU A 220 6.76 -6.34 -29.68
N LYS A 221 6.63 -5.94 -28.41
CA LYS A 221 7.78 -5.76 -27.53
C LYS A 221 8.48 -7.08 -27.22
N LEU A 222 7.70 -8.15 -27.00
CA LEU A 222 8.24 -9.49 -26.75
C LEU A 222 8.97 -10.03 -27.99
N GLU A 223 8.42 -9.83 -29.18
CA GLU A 223 9.07 -10.23 -30.45
C GLU A 223 10.36 -9.46 -30.70
N SER A 224 10.38 -8.16 -30.39
CA SER A 224 11.60 -7.32 -30.50
C SER A 224 12.69 -7.78 -29.54
N GLN A 225 12.33 -8.08 -28.29
CA GLN A 225 13.25 -8.63 -27.29
C GLN A 225 13.76 -10.02 -27.68
N GLN A 226 12.91 -10.86 -28.28
CA GLN A 226 13.30 -12.17 -28.75
C GLN A 226 14.33 -12.10 -29.88
N LYS A 227 14.14 -11.18 -30.84
CA LYS A 227 15.12 -10.91 -31.92
C LYS A 227 16.47 -10.44 -31.38
N GLU A 228 16.46 -9.57 -30.37
CA GLU A 228 17.69 -9.10 -29.73
C GLU A 228 18.43 -10.24 -29.00
N ILE A 229 17.69 -11.10 -28.28
CA ILE A 229 18.25 -12.29 -27.63
C ILE A 229 18.89 -13.23 -28.65
N ASP A 230 18.25 -13.46 -29.79
CA ASP A 230 18.77 -14.38 -30.81
C ASP A 230 20.01 -13.81 -31.53
N GLU A 231 20.06 -12.49 -31.73
CA GLU A 231 21.26 -11.81 -32.25
C GLU A 231 22.42 -11.88 -31.24
N LEU A 232 22.16 -11.64 -29.96
CA LEU A 232 23.18 -11.78 -28.90
C LEU A 232 23.71 -13.22 -28.81
N LYS A 233 22.83 -14.22 -28.90
CA LYS A 233 23.25 -15.63 -28.95
C LYS A 233 24.14 -15.93 -30.16
N SER A 234 23.80 -15.38 -31.33
CA SER A 234 24.63 -15.50 -32.55
C SER A 234 26.02 -14.89 -32.36
N GLN A 235 26.10 -13.71 -31.74
CA GLN A 235 27.38 -13.07 -31.43
C GLN A 235 28.21 -13.86 -30.42
N VAL A 236 27.58 -14.37 -29.36
CA VAL A 236 28.24 -15.24 -28.38
C VAL A 236 28.75 -16.52 -29.04
N ALA A 237 27.97 -17.16 -29.91
CA ALA A 237 28.41 -18.34 -30.66
C ALA A 237 29.64 -18.03 -31.54
N LYS A 238 29.65 -16.91 -32.24
CA LYS A 238 30.81 -16.46 -33.04
C LYS A 238 32.05 -16.21 -32.18
N LEU A 239 31.88 -15.61 -30.99
CA LEU A 239 32.97 -15.39 -30.04
C LEU A 239 33.52 -16.71 -29.51
N ILE A 240 32.65 -17.66 -29.17
CA ILE A 240 33.03 -19.01 -28.74
C ILE A 240 33.83 -19.70 -29.84
N MET A 241 33.33 -19.71 -31.08
CA MET A 241 34.07 -20.32 -32.21
C MET A 241 35.44 -19.68 -32.43
N ARG A 242 35.55 -18.35 -32.27
CA ARG A 242 36.83 -17.65 -32.38
C ARG A 242 37.78 -18.01 -31.25
N LEU A 243 37.29 -18.15 -30.02
CA LEU A 243 38.08 -18.60 -28.87
C LEU A 243 38.56 -20.04 -29.06
N THR A 244 37.69 -20.96 -29.49
CA THR A 244 38.06 -22.35 -29.78
C THR A 244 39.13 -22.42 -30.88
N SER A 245 38.98 -21.64 -31.95
CA SER A 245 39.99 -21.58 -33.02
C SER A 245 41.33 -21.04 -32.51
N LEU A 246 41.31 -20.03 -31.63
CA LEU A 246 42.52 -19.49 -31.00
C LEU A 246 43.20 -20.52 -30.09
N GLU A 247 42.43 -21.24 -29.27
CA GLU A 247 42.93 -22.31 -28.42
C GLU A 247 43.56 -23.45 -29.25
N GLU A 248 42.91 -23.86 -30.35
CA GLU A 248 43.45 -24.87 -31.27
C GLU A 248 44.75 -24.41 -31.95
N THR A 249 44.86 -23.13 -32.32
CA THR A 249 46.10 -22.59 -32.90
C THR A 249 47.22 -22.45 -31.88
N ASN A 250 46.89 -22.25 -30.60
CA ASN A 250 47.88 -22.12 -29.53
C ASN A 250 48.38 -23.48 -29.02
N ASN A 251 47.54 -24.52 -29.10
CA ASN A 251 47.91 -25.90 -28.75
C ASN A 251 48.71 -26.63 -29.85
N ASN A 252 48.78 -26.07 -31.07
CA ASN A 252 49.53 -26.63 -32.21
C ASN A 252 50.88 -25.92 -32.47
N LYS A 253 51.37 -25.12 -31.51
CA LYS A 253 52.72 -24.55 -31.48
C LYS A 253 53.52 -25.17 -30.35
#